data_AF-S0F3N1-F1
#
_entry.id   AF-S0F3N1-F1
#
_cell.length_a   1.000
_cell.length_b   1.000
_cell.length_c   1.000
_cell.angle_alpha   90.00
_cell.angle_beta   90.00
_cell.angle_gamma   90.00
#
_symmetry.space_group_name_H-M   'P 1'
#
loop_
_entity.id
_entity.type
_entity.pdbx_description
1 polymer ?
#
loop_
_entity_poly.entity_id
_entity_poly.type
_entity_poly.pdbx_seq_one_letter_code
_entity_poly.pdbx_strand_id
1 'polypeptide(L)'
;MARSSKVLVNAASRAVRTFQLRNSGLHNAMDPTKTSALSTTVVPTSLVHLRTVHSSSARDSKVAHLKGMQPSNRAEYVVTKLDDLVNWARNNSLWPMTFGLACCAVEMMQAGASRYDLDRFGFLFRPSPRQSDCMIVAGTLTNKMAPALRKVYDQMPEPRWVISMGSCANGGGYYHYSYSVVRGCDRIVPVDIYVPGCPPTAEALLRAYATTKENQETKYYVCMAEAID
;
A
#
# COMPACT_ATOMS: atom_id res chain seq x y z
N MET A 1 -45.40 -33.40 -15.57
CA MET A 1 -44.05 -33.95 -15.85
C MET A 1 -43.06 -32.79 -15.88
N ALA A 2 -42.06 -32.84 -14.97
CA ALA A 2 -40.73 -32.20 -14.98
C ALA A 2 -40.57 -30.72 -15.44
N ARG A 3 -40.17 -29.81 -14.53
CA ARG A 3 -38.81 -29.20 -14.36
C ARG A 3 -38.43 -28.25 -15.52
N SER A 4 -37.80 -27.07 -15.36
CA SER A 4 -36.77 -26.63 -14.42
C SER A 4 -36.51 -25.13 -14.67
N SER A 5 -36.47 -24.29 -13.62
CA SER A 5 -35.25 -23.62 -13.12
C SER A 5 -34.85 -22.28 -13.77
N LYS A 6 -35.09 -21.16 -13.05
CA LYS A 6 -34.05 -20.41 -12.31
C LYS A 6 -34.62 -19.10 -11.74
N VAL A 7 -34.74 -19.12 -10.42
CA VAL A 7 -34.90 -17.96 -9.54
C VAL A 7 -33.53 -17.31 -9.37
N LEU A 8 -33.39 -16.02 -9.66
CA LEU A 8 -32.20 -15.23 -9.30
C LEU A 8 -32.60 -13.83 -8.80
N VAL A 9 -32.44 -13.69 -7.48
CA VAL A 9 -31.63 -12.64 -6.82
C VAL A 9 -32.23 -11.24 -6.74
N ASN A 10 -32.83 -10.97 -5.59
CA ASN A 10 -32.81 -9.66 -4.94
C ASN A 10 -33.14 -9.83 -3.46
N ALA A 11 -32.11 -9.95 -2.62
CA ALA A 11 -32.25 -9.94 -1.17
C ALA A 11 -30.90 -9.65 -0.51
N ALA A 12 -30.67 -8.40 -0.07
CA ALA A 12 -29.88 -8.06 1.13
C ALA A 12 -29.75 -6.54 1.28
N SER A 13 -30.87 -5.84 1.45
CA SER A 13 -30.88 -4.51 2.06
C SER A 13 -32.10 -4.47 2.99
N ARG A 14 -31.87 -4.71 4.29
CA ARG A 14 -32.70 -4.34 5.45
C ARG A 14 -32.46 -5.29 6.62
N ALA A 15 -31.53 -4.91 7.48
CA ALA A 15 -31.49 -5.18 8.92
C ALA A 15 -30.27 -4.36 9.38
N VAL A 16 -30.38 -3.35 10.25
CA VAL A 16 -30.72 -3.47 11.65
C VAL A 16 -31.15 -2.08 12.12
N ARG A 17 -32.42 -1.93 12.48
CA ARG A 17 -32.93 -0.84 13.31
C ARG A 17 -33.79 -1.49 14.38
N THR A 18 -33.77 -0.89 15.57
CA THR A 18 -34.53 -1.20 16.80
C THR A 18 -33.96 -2.29 17.71
N PHE A 19 -33.14 -1.89 18.68
CA PHE A 19 -33.47 -2.14 20.09
C PHE A 19 -32.62 -1.21 20.98
N GLN A 20 -33.30 -0.24 21.57
CA GLN A 20 -32.76 0.71 22.55
C GLN A 20 -33.55 0.46 23.83
N LEU A 21 -32.85 0.26 24.95
CA LEU A 21 -33.24 0.33 26.38
C LEU A 21 -32.05 -0.34 27.12
N ARG A 22 -31.49 0.11 28.24
CA ARG A 22 -31.81 1.14 29.23
C ARG A 22 -30.67 1.13 30.27
N ASN A 23 -30.14 2.33 30.62
CA ASN A 23 -29.46 2.71 31.88
C ASN A 23 -28.25 1.87 32.37
N SER A 24 -27.30 2.35 33.18
CA SER A 24 -26.99 3.62 33.85
C SER A 24 -25.60 3.40 34.46
N GLY A 25 -24.82 4.47 34.64
CA GLY A 25 -23.40 4.39 35.01
C GLY A 25 -23.06 3.84 36.40
N LEU A 26 -21.76 3.69 36.63
CA LEU A 26 -21.01 3.67 37.90
C LEU A 26 -19.51 3.64 37.50
N HIS A 27 -18.83 4.79 37.58
CA HIS A 27 -17.80 5.12 38.58
C HIS A 27 -16.60 4.16 38.67
N ASN A 28 -15.43 4.75 38.41
CA ASN A 28 -14.10 4.52 39.02
C ASN A 28 -13.59 3.08 39.19
N ALA A 29 -12.39 2.80 38.65
CA ALA A 29 -11.18 2.79 39.46
C ALA A 29 -10.01 2.14 38.71
N MET A 30 -8.89 2.85 38.72
CA MET A 30 -7.55 2.37 38.48
C MET A 30 -7.07 1.79 39.82
N ASP A 31 -6.60 0.54 39.88
CA ASP A 31 -5.49 0.22 40.78
C ASP A 31 -4.73 -1.08 40.40
N PRO A 32 -3.40 -1.12 40.56
CA PRO A 32 -2.52 -2.14 40.00
C PRO A 32 -1.83 -2.97 41.08
N THR A 33 -2.45 -4.01 41.65
CA THR A 33 -1.70 -5.00 42.46
C THR A 33 -2.51 -6.28 42.63
N LYS A 34 -2.12 -7.35 41.93
CA LYS A 34 -2.24 -8.74 42.40
C LYS A 34 -1.39 -9.68 41.53
N THR A 35 -0.17 -9.89 41.99
CA THR A 35 0.68 -11.04 41.69
C THR A 35 0.24 -12.25 42.52
N SER A 36 0.00 -13.41 41.90
CA SER A 36 0.48 -14.71 42.39
C SER A 36 0.09 -15.89 41.46
N ALA A 37 1.12 -16.65 41.09
CA ALA A 37 1.15 -18.11 40.83
C ALA A 37 0.63 -18.70 39.49
N LEU A 38 1.59 -18.87 38.58
CA LEU A 38 1.97 -20.11 37.87
C LEU A 38 0.86 -21.08 37.41
N SER A 39 0.60 -21.10 36.10
CA SER A 39 0.30 -22.34 35.37
C SER A 39 0.83 -22.23 33.95
N THR A 40 1.82 -23.06 33.65
CA THR A 40 2.36 -23.30 32.32
C THR A 40 1.26 -23.92 31.47
N THR A 41 0.70 -23.19 30.51
CA THR A 41 -0.04 -23.79 29.41
C THR A 41 0.23 -22.99 28.15
N VAL A 42 0.94 -23.65 27.23
CA VAL A 42 1.15 -23.25 25.84
C VAL A 42 -0.22 -23.10 25.18
N VAL A 43 -0.54 -21.91 24.67
CA VAL A 43 -1.77 -21.65 23.89
C VAL A 43 -1.39 -20.79 22.67
N PRO A 44 -1.90 -21.12 21.47
CA PRO A 44 -1.14 -21.02 20.23
C PRO A 44 -1.25 -19.67 19.54
N THR A 45 -0.17 -19.37 18.81
CA THR A 45 0.01 -18.37 17.77
C THR A 45 -1.14 -18.38 16.74
N SER A 46 -2.25 -17.69 16.98
CA SER A 46 -3.26 -17.44 15.92
C SER A 46 -4.38 -16.45 16.30
N LEU A 47 -4.09 -15.27 16.86
CA LEU A 47 -5.11 -14.19 16.88
C LEU A 47 -4.56 -12.79 17.20
N VAL A 48 -3.44 -12.41 16.58
CA VAL A 48 -3.18 -10.97 16.39
C VAL A 48 -4.00 -10.54 15.19
N HIS A 49 -5.14 -9.95 15.52
CA HIS A 49 -6.09 -9.26 14.64
C HIS A 49 -5.40 -8.63 13.43
N LEU A 50 -5.49 -9.31 12.28
CA LEU A 50 -5.20 -8.74 10.98
C LEU A 50 -6.25 -7.64 10.78
N ARG A 51 -5.90 -6.38 11.08
CA ARG A 51 -6.61 -5.26 10.46
C ARG A 51 -6.23 -5.30 8.99
N THR A 52 -6.96 -6.11 8.24
CA THR A 52 -7.06 -6.02 6.79
C THR A 52 -7.26 -4.54 6.46
N VAL A 53 -6.39 -4.01 5.62
CA VAL A 53 -6.39 -2.63 5.15
C VAL A 53 -7.67 -2.44 4.31
N HIS A 54 -8.81 -2.23 4.97
CA HIS A 54 -10.14 -2.20 4.37
C HIS A 54 -10.45 -0.84 3.71
N SER A 55 -9.45 -0.20 3.11
CA SER A 55 -9.57 1.07 2.38
C SER A 55 -9.13 0.99 0.91
N SER A 56 -8.60 -0.15 0.44
CA SER A 56 -8.29 -0.38 -0.98
C SER A 56 -9.46 -1.01 -1.77
N SER A 57 -10.34 -1.74 -1.09
CA SER A 57 -11.40 -2.56 -1.71
C SER A 57 -12.34 -1.81 -2.67
N ALA A 58 -12.67 -0.55 -2.40
CA ALA A 58 -13.58 0.24 -3.26
C ALA A 58 -12.90 0.83 -4.52
N ARG A 59 -11.58 1.06 -4.49
CA ARG A 59 -10.80 1.47 -5.67
C ARG A 59 -10.48 0.25 -6.53
N ASP A 60 -10.07 -0.86 -5.91
CA ASP A 60 -9.76 -2.11 -6.62
C ASP A 60 -10.97 -2.66 -7.40
N SER A 61 -12.19 -2.52 -6.86
CA SER A 61 -13.42 -2.96 -7.53
C SER A 61 -13.83 -2.09 -8.72
N LYS A 62 -13.63 -0.75 -8.67
CA LYS A 62 -13.84 0.13 -9.83
C LYS A 62 -12.79 -0.09 -10.92
N VAL A 63 -11.55 -0.30 -10.51
CA VAL A 63 -10.42 -0.59 -11.40
C VAL A 63 -10.62 -1.90 -12.17
N ALA A 64 -11.06 -2.96 -11.50
CA ALA A 64 -11.36 -4.24 -12.14
C ALA A 64 -12.52 -4.13 -13.15
N HIS A 65 -13.52 -3.28 -12.87
CA HIS A 65 -14.62 -3.01 -13.78
C HIS A 65 -14.17 -2.26 -15.05
N LEU A 66 -13.27 -1.27 -14.92
CA LEU A 66 -12.77 -0.49 -16.05
C LEU A 66 -11.83 -1.29 -16.96
N LYS A 67 -10.99 -2.16 -16.38
CA LYS A 67 -10.09 -3.06 -17.15
C LYS A 67 -10.85 -4.05 -18.04
N GLY A 68 -12.13 -4.28 -17.77
CA GLY A 68 -13.02 -5.15 -18.55
C GLY A 68 -13.89 -4.43 -19.59
N MET A 69 -13.83 -3.09 -19.70
CA MET A 69 -14.62 -2.34 -20.66
C MET A 69 -14.05 -2.56 -22.07
N GLN A 70 -14.84 -3.19 -22.96
CA GLN A 70 -14.45 -3.36 -24.36
C GLN A 70 -14.74 -2.06 -25.12
N PRO A 71 -13.79 -1.55 -25.93
CA PRO A 71 -14.00 -0.32 -26.70
C PRO A 71 -15.13 -0.53 -27.71
N SER A 72 -16.12 0.35 -27.69
CA SER A 72 -17.29 0.29 -28.56
C SER A 72 -17.07 1.06 -29.86
N ASN A 73 -16.21 2.09 -29.81
CA ASN A 73 -15.96 3.00 -30.93
C ASN A 73 -14.49 2.93 -31.41
N ARG A 74 -14.25 3.28 -32.68
CA ARG A 74 -12.90 3.35 -33.26
C ARG A 74 -12.01 4.38 -32.56
N ALA A 75 -12.59 5.49 -32.13
CA ALA A 75 -11.87 6.51 -31.35
C ALA A 75 -11.40 5.97 -29.99
N GLU A 76 -12.28 5.26 -29.27
CA GLU A 76 -11.95 4.61 -27.99
C GLU A 76 -10.85 3.54 -28.17
N TYR A 77 -10.88 2.79 -29.28
CA TYR A 77 -9.83 1.83 -29.59
C TYR A 77 -8.46 2.51 -29.77
N VAL A 78 -8.39 3.65 -30.44
CA VAL A 78 -7.12 4.38 -30.60
C VAL A 78 -6.63 4.94 -29.27
N VAL A 79 -7.52 5.52 -28.46
CA VAL A 79 -7.17 6.06 -27.14
C VAL A 79 -6.63 4.96 -26.22
N THR A 80 -7.32 3.82 -26.13
CA THR A 80 -6.85 2.67 -25.32
C THR A 80 -5.48 2.16 -25.77
N LYS A 81 -5.20 2.12 -27.07
CA LYS A 81 -3.87 1.71 -27.59
C LYS A 81 -2.78 2.71 -27.27
N LEU A 82 -3.08 4.01 -27.30
CA LEU A 82 -2.14 5.05 -26.88
C LEU A 82 -1.88 4.99 -25.37
N ASP A 83 -2.90 4.74 -24.57
CA ASP A 83 -2.77 4.56 -23.11
C ASP A 83 -1.93 3.33 -22.77
N ASP A 84 -2.18 2.20 -23.45
CA ASP A 84 -1.35 0.99 -23.34
C ASP A 84 0.13 1.31 -23.62
N LEU A 85 0.41 2.09 -24.67
CA LEU A 85 1.77 2.47 -25.05
C LEU A 85 2.44 3.39 -24.01
N VAL A 86 1.72 4.38 -23.50
CA VAL A 86 2.24 5.32 -22.49
C VAL A 86 2.47 4.61 -21.17
N ASN A 87 1.56 3.72 -20.76
CA ASN A 87 1.71 2.93 -19.54
C ASN A 87 2.86 1.92 -19.68
N TRP A 88 3.01 1.29 -20.84
CA TRP A 88 4.15 0.44 -21.14
C TRP A 88 5.49 1.20 -21.03
N ALA A 89 5.54 2.44 -21.55
CA ALA A 89 6.74 3.26 -21.45
C ALA A 89 7.09 3.57 -19.98
N ARG A 90 6.10 4.01 -19.18
CA ARG A 90 6.29 4.31 -17.74
C ARG A 90 6.67 3.08 -16.93
N ASN A 91 6.07 1.92 -17.21
CA ASN A 91 6.34 0.67 -16.50
C ASN A 91 7.74 0.12 -16.76
N ASN A 92 8.33 0.43 -17.92
CA ASN A 92 9.66 -0.03 -18.31
C ASN A 92 10.78 0.95 -17.96
N SER A 93 10.48 2.15 -17.48
CA SER A 93 11.48 3.16 -17.10
C SER A 93 11.16 3.79 -15.74
N LEU A 94 11.05 2.98 -14.71
CA LEU A 94 10.79 3.46 -13.36
C LEU A 94 12.11 3.89 -12.71
N TRP A 95 12.26 5.19 -12.44
CA TRP A 95 13.45 5.72 -11.78
C TRP A 95 13.16 6.00 -10.32
N PRO A 96 13.43 5.05 -9.41
CA PRO A 96 13.26 5.31 -8.01
C PRO A 96 14.39 6.19 -7.47
N MET A 97 14.01 7.06 -6.55
CA MET A 97 14.93 7.62 -5.59
C MET A 97 14.93 6.80 -4.30
N THR A 98 16.13 6.57 -3.78
CA THR A 98 16.37 5.74 -2.60
C THR A 98 16.46 6.60 -1.35
N PHE A 99 15.48 6.48 -0.46
CA PHE A 99 15.60 6.97 0.92
C PHE A 99 16.09 5.86 1.85
N GLY A 100 17.39 5.58 1.77
CA GLY A 100 18.05 4.61 2.65
C GLY A 100 18.26 5.17 4.06
N LEU A 101 17.30 4.94 4.95
CA LEU A 101 17.32 5.49 6.32
C LEU A 101 17.89 4.52 7.37
N ALA A 102 17.77 3.21 7.15
CA ALA A 102 18.16 2.20 8.13
C ALA A 102 18.49 0.85 7.45
N CYS A 103 18.29 -0.26 8.17
CA CYS A 103 18.62 -1.62 7.73
C CYS A 103 17.95 -2.05 6.41
N CYS A 104 16.78 -1.48 6.05
CA CYS A 104 16.14 -1.77 4.76
C CYS A 104 16.94 -1.25 3.57
N ALA A 105 17.84 -0.27 3.77
CA ALA A 105 18.71 0.24 2.72
C ALA A 105 19.69 -0.83 2.22
N VAL A 106 20.23 -1.66 3.11
CA VAL A 106 21.17 -2.73 2.75
C VAL A 106 20.47 -3.77 1.88
N GLU A 107 19.23 -4.12 2.23
CA GLU A 107 18.45 -5.09 1.47
C GLU A 107 18.00 -4.52 0.10
N MET A 108 17.79 -3.21 0.01
CA MET A 108 17.57 -2.52 -1.25
C MET A 108 18.84 -2.49 -2.12
N MET A 109 20.03 -2.32 -1.52
CA MET A 109 21.30 -2.48 -2.24
C MET A 109 21.51 -3.91 -2.73
N GLN A 110 21.09 -4.91 -1.93
CA GLN A 110 21.12 -6.31 -2.32
C GLN A 110 20.17 -6.61 -3.48
N ALA A 111 19.01 -5.95 -3.54
CA ALA A 111 18.13 -6.01 -4.70
C ALA A 111 18.81 -5.43 -5.96
N GLY A 112 19.60 -4.37 -5.82
CA GLY A 112 20.43 -3.81 -6.89
C GLY A 112 21.70 -4.61 -7.22
N ALA A 113 22.05 -5.62 -6.42
CA ALA A 113 23.21 -6.46 -6.68
C ALA A 113 22.93 -7.47 -7.82
N SER A 114 23.99 -8.02 -8.40
CA SER A 114 23.95 -8.90 -9.59
C SER A 114 23.04 -10.12 -9.47
N ARG A 115 22.69 -10.56 -8.26
CA ARG A 115 21.77 -11.69 -8.06
C ARG A 115 20.33 -11.37 -8.48
N TYR A 116 19.87 -10.17 -8.15
CA TYR A 116 18.48 -9.75 -8.37
C TYR A 116 18.36 -8.68 -9.46
N ASP A 117 19.43 -7.93 -9.69
CA ASP A 117 19.64 -6.96 -10.77
C ASP A 117 18.38 -6.16 -11.16
N LEU A 118 18.15 -5.08 -10.41
CA LEU A 118 17.03 -4.18 -10.69
C LEU A 118 17.14 -3.49 -12.06
N ASP A 119 18.34 -3.31 -12.61
CA ASP A 119 18.53 -2.62 -13.89
C ASP A 119 17.87 -3.39 -15.05
N ARG A 120 17.84 -4.73 -14.97
CA ARG A 120 17.13 -5.59 -15.93
C ARG A 120 15.64 -5.24 -16.07
N PHE A 121 15.01 -4.73 -15.02
CA PHE A 121 13.60 -4.36 -15.01
C PHE A 121 13.35 -2.89 -15.37
N GLY A 122 14.39 -2.17 -15.83
CA GLY A 122 14.35 -0.75 -16.17
C GLY A 122 14.40 0.16 -14.94
N PHE A 123 14.98 -0.34 -13.84
CA PHE A 123 15.07 0.36 -12.57
C PHE A 123 16.48 0.89 -12.33
N LEU A 124 16.61 2.21 -12.42
CA LEU A 124 17.87 2.90 -12.16
C LEU A 124 17.72 3.84 -10.97
N PHE A 125 18.56 3.65 -9.95
CA PHE A 125 18.55 4.51 -8.78
C PHE A 125 19.05 5.91 -9.13
N ARG A 126 18.16 6.90 -9.03
CA ARG A 126 18.50 8.30 -9.27
C ARG A 126 18.56 9.09 -7.96
N PRO A 127 19.69 9.73 -7.64
CA PRO A 127 19.85 10.45 -6.37
C PRO A 127 19.07 11.78 -6.37
N SER A 128 18.80 12.35 -7.54
CA SER A 128 18.07 13.61 -7.68
C SER A 128 16.55 13.39 -7.64
N PRO A 129 15.82 13.98 -6.68
CA PRO A 129 14.37 13.83 -6.60
C PRO A 129 13.63 14.43 -7.79
N ARG A 130 14.22 15.44 -8.44
CA ARG A 130 13.64 16.16 -9.57
C ARG A 130 13.57 15.32 -10.85
N GLN A 131 14.27 14.19 -10.89
CA GLN A 131 14.32 13.29 -12.03
C GLN A 131 13.70 11.92 -11.69
N SER A 132 13.28 11.69 -10.45
CA SER A 132 12.77 10.39 -10.02
C SER A 132 11.25 10.35 -10.04
N ASP A 133 10.70 9.24 -10.50
CA ASP A 133 9.25 9.01 -10.57
C ASP A 133 8.74 8.21 -9.36
N CYS A 134 9.61 7.47 -8.68
CA CYS A 134 9.23 6.68 -7.50
C CYS A 134 10.10 7.06 -6.30
N MET A 135 9.54 7.10 -5.10
CA MET A 135 10.28 7.28 -3.87
C MET A 135 10.16 6.03 -3.01
N ILE A 136 11.29 5.40 -2.70
CA ILE A 136 11.33 4.23 -1.82
C ILE A 136 11.77 4.69 -0.43
N VAL A 137 10.86 4.62 0.54
CA VAL A 137 11.17 4.90 1.95
C VAL A 137 11.70 3.62 2.60
N ALA A 138 13.01 3.45 2.59
CA ALA A 138 13.70 2.25 3.07
C ALA A 138 14.28 2.44 4.47
N GLY A 139 13.41 2.40 5.48
CA GLY A 139 13.83 2.35 6.89
C GLY A 139 12.93 3.10 7.86
N THR A 140 13.46 3.36 9.06
CA THR A 140 12.73 4.06 10.12
C THR A 140 12.68 5.56 9.88
N LEU A 141 11.50 6.16 10.05
CA LEU A 141 11.30 7.58 9.89
C LEU A 141 11.27 8.27 11.26
N THR A 142 12.29 9.08 11.55
CA THR A 142 12.37 9.83 12.80
C THR A 142 11.64 11.16 12.69
N ASN A 143 11.19 11.70 13.83
CA ASN A 143 10.50 13.00 13.90
C ASN A 143 11.36 14.14 13.30
N LYS A 144 12.68 14.06 13.46
CA LYS A 144 13.63 15.03 12.89
C LYS A 144 13.74 14.93 11.37
N MET A 145 13.58 13.74 10.82
CA MET A 145 13.70 13.48 9.38
C MET A 145 12.39 13.73 8.62
N ALA A 146 11.24 13.69 9.30
CA ALA A 146 9.91 13.93 8.72
C ALA A 146 9.82 15.17 7.80
N PRO A 147 10.24 16.38 8.19
CA PRO A 147 10.16 17.55 7.31
C PRO A 147 11.09 17.45 6.09
N ALA A 148 12.24 16.79 6.22
CA ALA A 148 13.16 16.59 5.10
C ALA A 148 12.58 15.63 4.07
N LEU A 149 11.96 14.54 4.52
CA LEU A 149 11.26 13.61 3.64
C LEU A 149 10.13 14.29 2.87
N ARG A 150 9.33 15.12 3.56
CA ARG A 150 8.25 15.87 2.92
C ARG A 150 8.78 16.83 1.85
N LYS A 151 9.83 17.60 2.16
CA LYS A 151 10.45 18.54 1.23
C LYS A 151 10.95 17.85 -0.04
N VAL A 152 11.46 16.64 0.09
CA VAL A 152 11.98 15.89 -1.05
C VAL A 152 10.85 15.30 -1.89
N TYR A 153 9.80 14.79 -1.25
CA TYR A 153 8.59 14.38 -1.95
C TYR A 153 7.94 15.53 -2.74
N ASP A 154 7.88 16.73 -2.17
CA ASP A 154 7.34 17.91 -2.84
C ASP A 154 8.20 18.41 -4.01
N GLN A 155 9.46 17.96 -4.13
CA GLN A 155 10.35 18.30 -5.24
C GLN A 155 10.24 17.34 -6.42
N MET A 156 9.54 16.22 -6.27
CA MET A 156 9.37 15.24 -7.33
C MET A 156 8.33 15.73 -8.35
N PRO A 157 8.58 15.53 -9.66
CA PRO A 157 7.58 15.82 -10.68
C PRO A 157 6.35 14.90 -10.52
N GLU A 158 5.22 15.34 -11.07
CA GLU A 158 4.09 14.46 -11.31
C GLU A 158 4.33 13.76 -12.65
N PRO A 159 4.21 12.43 -12.77
CA PRO A 159 3.64 11.47 -11.83
C PRO A 159 4.62 10.85 -10.83
N ARG A 160 4.19 10.70 -9.57
CA ARG A 160 5.03 10.18 -8.49
C ARG A 160 4.37 9.03 -7.75
N TRP A 161 5.17 8.03 -7.39
CA TRP A 161 4.77 6.88 -6.57
C TRP A 161 5.59 6.78 -5.29
N VAL A 162 4.98 6.25 -4.23
CA VAL A 162 5.67 6.04 -2.95
C VAL A 162 5.56 4.58 -2.53
N ILE A 163 6.71 3.94 -2.37
CA ILE A 163 6.84 2.58 -1.85
C ILE A 163 7.37 2.67 -0.41
N SER A 164 6.58 2.20 0.53
CA SER A 164 7.00 2.06 1.93
C SER A 164 7.65 0.70 2.13
N MET A 165 8.96 0.69 2.39
CA MET A 165 9.74 -0.53 2.54
C MET A 165 10.04 -0.82 4.00
N GLY A 166 9.48 -1.92 4.50
CA GLY A 166 9.73 -2.45 5.83
C GLY A 166 8.75 -1.98 6.91
N SER A 167 8.70 -2.73 8.00
CA SER A 167 7.74 -2.54 9.09
C SER A 167 7.85 -1.15 9.74
N CYS A 168 9.06 -0.60 9.80
CA CYS A 168 9.32 0.72 10.37
C CYS A 168 8.70 1.85 9.52
N ALA A 169 8.80 1.77 8.20
CA ALA A 169 8.19 2.73 7.29
C ALA A 169 6.67 2.57 7.24
N ASN A 170 6.15 1.33 7.29
CA ASN A 170 4.71 1.08 7.16
C ASN A 170 3.92 1.61 8.37
N GLY A 171 4.46 1.45 9.59
CA GLY A 171 3.72 1.79 10.80
C GLY A 171 4.58 2.07 12.03
N GLY A 172 5.86 2.37 11.88
CA GLY A 172 6.81 2.54 12.99
C GLY A 172 7.49 1.24 13.44
N GLY A 173 6.93 0.08 13.09
CA GLY A 173 7.58 -1.23 13.20
C GLY A 173 8.09 -1.55 14.60
N TYR A 174 9.33 -2.01 14.69
CA TYR A 174 9.97 -2.34 15.96
C TYR A 174 10.03 -1.14 16.92
N TYR A 175 10.20 0.06 16.37
CA TYR A 175 10.27 1.31 17.14
C TYR A 175 8.90 1.97 17.32
N HIS A 176 7.82 1.21 17.17
CA HIS A 176 6.46 1.70 17.33
C HIS A 176 6.18 2.19 18.75
N TYR A 177 6.97 2.00 19.80
CA TYR A 177 6.69 2.64 21.11
C TYR A 177 7.73 3.69 21.50
N SER A 178 8.63 4.04 20.59
CA SER A 178 9.64 5.07 20.83
C SER A 178 9.07 6.49 20.73
N TYR A 179 9.79 7.43 21.36
CA TYR A 179 9.45 8.86 21.41
C TYR A 179 9.88 9.63 20.15
N SER A 180 10.89 9.14 19.43
CA SER A 180 11.56 9.85 18.34
C SER A 180 11.18 9.36 16.95
N VAL A 181 10.31 8.37 16.82
CA VAL A 181 9.92 7.73 15.55
C VAL A 181 8.47 8.03 15.21
N VAL A 182 8.24 8.39 13.95
CA VAL A 182 6.90 8.57 13.39
C VAL A 182 6.27 7.20 13.15
N ARG A 183 5.01 7.04 13.52
CA ARG A 183 4.26 5.77 13.37
C ARG A 183 3.77 5.62 11.93
N GLY A 184 4.71 5.44 11.01
CA GLY A 184 4.49 5.24 9.58
C GLY A 184 4.78 6.48 8.74
N CYS A 185 5.32 6.29 7.53
CA CYS A 185 5.53 7.35 6.56
C CYS A 185 4.22 7.90 5.97
N ASP A 186 3.13 7.13 6.07
CA ASP A 186 1.78 7.50 5.64
C ASP A 186 1.26 8.81 6.26
N ARG A 187 1.78 9.18 7.43
CA ARG A 187 1.44 10.46 8.09
C ARG A 187 2.05 11.68 7.40
N ILE A 188 3.11 11.49 6.59
CA ILE A 188 3.92 12.56 6.00
C ILE A 188 3.70 12.62 4.48
N VAL A 189 3.71 11.45 3.84
CA VAL A 189 3.55 11.27 2.40
C VAL A 189 2.50 10.19 2.13
N PRO A 190 1.67 10.36 1.08
CA PRO A 190 0.73 9.33 0.70
C PRO A 190 1.50 8.11 0.17
N VAL A 191 1.27 6.95 0.77
CA VAL A 191 1.91 5.69 0.36
C VAL A 191 1.01 4.95 -0.61
N ASP A 192 1.59 4.46 -1.70
CA ASP A 192 0.88 3.62 -2.67
C ASP A 192 0.98 2.14 -2.33
N ILE A 193 2.19 1.69 -2.00
CA ILE A 193 2.49 0.27 -1.81
C ILE A 193 3.27 0.07 -0.52
N TYR A 194 2.83 -0.92 0.26
CA TYR A 194 3.46 -1.33 1.50
C TYR A 194 4.18 -2.66 1.31
N VAL A 195 5.47 -2.70 1.61
CA VAL A 195 6.27 -3.92 1.57
C VAL A 195 6.50 -4.40 3.00
N PRO A 196 5.92 -5.54 3.41
CA PRO A 196 6.12 -6.07 4.75
C PRO A 196 7.50 -6.75 4.90
N GLY A 197 8.18 -6.48 6.01
CA GLY A 197 9.45 -7.14 6.37
C GLY A 197 10.30 -6.33 7.35
N CYS A 198 11.38 -6.91 7.89
CA CYS A 198 12.28 -6.23 8.83
C CYS A 198 13.72 -6.82 8.84
N PRO A 199 14.52 -6.66 7.76
CA PRO A 199 14.17 -6.04 6.47
C PRO A 199 13.36 -7.00 5.56
N PRO A 200 12.58 -6.47 4.60
CA PRO A 200 11.90 -7.31 3.60
C PRO A 200 12.92 -7.88 2.63
N THR A 201 12.88 -9.18 2.35
CA THR A 201 13.82 -9.82 1.41
C THR A 201 13.83 -9.12 0.06
N ALA A 202 14.96 -9.14 -0.64
CA ALA A 202 15.09 -8.55 -1.97
C ALA A 202 14.01 -9.07 -2.96
N GLU A 203 13.57 -10.33 -2.82
CA GLU A 203 12.47 -10.90 -3.58
C GLU A 203 11.12 -10.27 -3.24
N ALA A 204 10.84 -9.99 -1.97
CA ALA A 204 9.63 -9.30 -1.57
C ALA A 204 9.59 -7.87 -2.13
N LEU A 205 10.76 -7.20 -2.17
CA LEU A 205 10.89 -5.89 -2.79
C LEU A 205 10.65 -5.96 -4.31
N LEU A 206 11.19 -6.97 -5.00
CA LEU A 206 10.93 -7.21 -6.42
C LEU A 206 9.44 -7.44 -6.72
N ARG A 207 8.74 -8.21 -5.87
CA ARG A 207 7.29 -8.41 -6.00
C ARG A 207 6.53 -7.11 -5.84
N ALA A 208 6.92 -6.27 -4.88
CA ALA A 208 6.31 -4.96 -4.70
C ALA A 208 6.50 -4.06 -5.92
N TYR A 209 7.65 -4.13 -6.60
CA TYR A 209 7.85 -3.42 -7.87
C TYR A 209 6.93 -3.94 -8.97
N ALA A 210 6.76 -5.27 -9.10
CA ALA A 210 5.82 -5.82 -10.06
C ALA A 210 4.38 -5.33 -9.82
N THR A 211 3.94 -5.31 -8.56
CA THR A 211 2.65 -4.72 -8.16
C THR A 211 2.58 -3.22 -8.45
N THR A 212 3.69 -2.49 -8.36
CA THR A 212 3.75 -1.06 -8.73
C THR A 212 3.43 -0.86 -10.19
N LYS A 213 4.00 -1.69 -11.08
CA LYS A 213 3.74 -1.63 -12.52
C LYS A 213 2.26 -1.92 -12.84
N GLU A 214 1.66 -2.89 -12.16
CA GLU A 214 0.23 -3.17 -12.31
C GLU A 214 -0.67 -2.02 -11.78
N ASN A 215 -0.29 -1.42 -10.65
CA ASN A 215 -1.01 -0.28 -10.07
C ASN A 215 -0.86 1.01 -10.89
N GLN A 216 0.22 1.15 -11.66
CA GLN A 216 0.41 2.25 -12.60
C GLN A 216 -0.59 2.15 -13.75
N GLU A 217 -0.75 0.97 -14.35
CA GLU A 217 -1.72 0.75 -15.42
C GLU A 217 -3.11 1.20 -14.98
N THR A 218 -3.50 0.85 -13.76
CA THR A 218 -4.87 1.05 -13.27
C THR A 218 -5.22 2.48 -12.86
N LYS A 219 -4.28 3.27 -12.32
CA LYS A 219 -4.54 4.65 -11.92
C LYS A 219 -4.83 5.60 -13.09
N TYR A 220 -4.20 5.39 -14.26
CA TYR A 220 -4.41 6.27 -15.41
C TYR A 220 -5.71 6.02 -16.15
N TYR A 221 -6.20 4.78 -16.20
CA TYR A 221 -7.54 4.48 -16.72
C TYR A 221 -8.63 5.26 -15.98
N VAL A 222 -8.49 5.45 -14.65
CA VAL A 222 -9.45 6.20 -13.83
C VAL A 222 -9.33 7.70 -14.06
N CYS A 223 -8.11 8.27 -14.04
CA CYS A 223 -7.91 9.71 -14.27
C CYS A 223 -8.33 10.16 -15.68
N MET A 224 -8.17 9.33 -16.71
CA MET A 224 -8.61 9.68 -18.06
C MET A 224 -10.11 9.48 -18.26
N ALA A 225 -10.72 8.47 -17.64
CA ALA A 225 -12.18 8.34 -17.62
C ALA A 225 -12.83 9.57 -16.96
N GLU A 226 -12.28 10.06 -15.84
CA GLU A 226 -12.75 11.28 -15.17
C GLU A 226 -12.45 12.58 -15.96
N ALA A 227 -11.61 12.54 -16.99
CA ALA A 227 -11.29 13.71 -17.83
C ALA A 227 -12.08 13.77 -19.14
N ILE A 228 -12.80 12.69 -19.50
CA ILE A 228 -13.63 12.59 -20.72
C ILE A 228 -15.11 12.87 -20.40
N ASP A 229 -15.53 12.70 -19.15
CA ASP A 229 -16.83 13.12 -18.61
C ASP A 229 -16.84 14.60 -18.17
#